data_AF-A0A4R1WNT1-F1
#
_entry.id   AF-A0A4R1WNT1-F1
#
_cell.length_a   1.000
_cell.length_b   1.000
_cell.length_c   1.000
_cell.angle_alpha   90.00
_cell.angle_beta   90.00
_cell.angle_gamma   90.00
#
_symmetry.space_group_name_H-M   'P 1'
#
loop_
_entity.id
_entity.type
_entity.pdbx_description
1 polymer ?
#
loop_
_entity_poly.entity_id
_entity_poly.type
_entity_poly.pdbx_seq_one_letter_code
_entity_poly.pdbx_strand_id
1 'polypeptide(L)'
;MCKECRHPVAGKAGDPFWIEPEVLHAVGHAFQDGTTIGLGTWTPDQAKNLFAGHTVYSIVLEIPDTELLDPAQTARPIDVWAVASLATDAGGRRSINRIGLPMIHPLFTQFNEKLGDDLNGGGPSEDLETYGKLLSYEIAGVVRAYGTAEDPDAYATSVVHRFLPNVLPYVVGTPASFGFDSWNGRSLTDNAPNVMFSIAANTPVSLGIGKESVTSKPRASFPYVPAAI
;
A
#
# COMPACT_ATOMS: atom_id res chain seq x y z
N MET A 1 17.78 8.27 -30.42
CA MET A 1 18.23 9.37 -29.53
C MET A 1 16.95 10.01 -28.97
N CYS A 2 16.56 9.61 -27.76
CA CYS A 2 15.25 9.96 -27.20
C CYS A 2 15.22 11.45 -26.85
N LYS A 3 14.32 12.22 -27.49
CA LYS A 3 14.24 13.69 -27.32
C LYS A 3 13.57 14.12 -26.00
N GLU A 4 13.02 13.19 -25.21
CA GLU A 4 12.24 13.51 -24.00
C GLU A 4 12.47 12.50 -22.85
N CYS A 5 13.68 11.98 -22.64
CA CYS A 5 13.97 11.31 -21.37
C CYS A 5 14.02 12.36 -20.24
N ARG A 6 12.91 12.54 -19.51
CA ARG A 6 12.94 13.25 -18.22
C ARG A 6 13.82 12.43 -17.28
N HIS A 7 14.80 13.10 -16.67
CA HIS A 7 15.71 12.43 -15.75
C HIS A 7 14.97 12.08 -14.45
N PRO A 8 15.33 10.98 -13.77
CA PRO A 8 14.78 10.65 -12.44
C PRO A 8 14.93 11.85 -11.49
N VAL A 9 13.87 12.17 -10.76
CA VAL A 9 13.91 13.22 -9.72
C VAL A 9 13.90 12.56 -8.36
N ALA A 10 14.87 12.92 -7.52
CA ALA A 10 14.93 12.53 -6.12
C ALA A 10 15.01 13.79 -5.25
N GLY A 11 14.23 13.86 -4.18
CA GLY A 11 14.25 15.02 -3.28
C GLY A 11 13.04 15.12 -2.36
N LYS A 12 12.96 16.23 -1.62
CA LYS A 12 11.84 16.54 -0.73
C LYS A 12 10.58 16.89 -1.55
N ALA A 13 9.44 16.38 -1.12
CA ALA A 13 8.12 16.68 -1.66
C ALA A 13 7.09 16.78 -0.52
N GLY A 14 6.02 17.54 -0.70
CA GLY A 14 4.91 17.53 0.24
C GLY A 14 4.23 16.15 0.23
N ASP A 15 3.74 15.68 1.38
CA ASP A 15 3.11 14.37 1.46
C ASP A 15 1.74 14.35 0.77
N PRO A 16 1.54 13.57 -0.31
CA PRO A 16 0.27 13.50 -1.02
C PRO A 16 -0.69 12.47 -0.42
N PHE A 17 -0.26 11.70 0.59
CA PHE A 17 -1.04 10.62 1.16
C PHE A 17 -1.98 11.13 2.26
N TRP A 18 -2.92 10.25 2.61
CA TRP A 18 -3.86 10.50 3.66
C TRP A 18 -4.27 9.20 4.33
N ILE A 19 -4.35 9.24 5.66
CA ILE A 19 -4.87 8.16 6.48
C ILE A 19 -5.31 8.74 7.83
N GLU A 20 -6.34 8.16 8.41
CA GLU A 20 -6.83 8.53 9.74
C GLU A 20 -6.07 7.70 10.78
N PRO A 21 -5.32 8.32 11.72
CA PRO A 21 -4.38 7.59 12.57
C PRO A 21 -5.05 6.71 13.63
N GLU A 22 -6.19 7.13 14.19
CA GLU A 22 -6.95 6.37 15.18
C GLU A 22 -7.56 5.10 14.56
N VAL A 23 -8.14 5.20 13.36
CA VAL A 23 -8.65 4.08 12.56
C VAL A 23 -7.50 3.16 12.14
N LEU A 24 -6.38 3.72 11.64
CA LEU A 24 -5.19 2.96 11.29
C LEU A 24 -4.71 2.11 12.47
N HIS A 25 -4.61 2.73 13.66
CA HIS A 25 -4.14 2.05 14.86
C HIS A 25 -5.11 0.95 15.32
N ALA A 26 -6.42 1.22 15.30
CA ALA A 26 -7.44 0.24 15.64
C ALA A 26 -7.47 -0.95 14.67
N VAL A 27 -7.23 -0.70 13.37
CA VAL A 27 -7.09 -1.76 12.36
C VAL A 27 -5.91 -2.65 12.69
N GLY A 28 -4.71 -2.10 12.93
CA GLY A 28 -3.54 -2.92 13.27
C GLY A 28 -3.76 -3.83 14.49
N HIS A 29 -4.45 -3.32 15.53
CA HIS A 29 -4.81 -4.13 16.70
C HIS A 29 -5.81 -5.23 16.36
N ALA A 30 -6.83 -4.93 15.56
CA ALA A 30 -7.84 -5.91 15.17
C ALA A 30 -7.19 -7.14 14.49
N PHE A 31 -6.25 -6.92 13.58
CA PHE A 31 -5.54 -7.99 12.86
C PHE A 31 -4.55 -8.75 13.75
N GLN A 32 -3.78 -8.05 14.59
CA GLN A 32 -2.87 -8.69 15.54
C GLN A 32 -3.62 -9.57 16.55
N ASP A 33 -4.74 -9.07 17.08
CA ASP A 33 -5.45 -9.69 18.19
C ASP A 33 -6.60 -10.62 17.74
N GLY A 34 -6.94 -10.62 16.44
CA GLY A 34 -8.05 -11.39 15.88
C GLY A 34 -9.42 -10.92 16.39
N THR A 35 -9.62 -9.62 16.47
CA THR A 35 -10.83 -8.99 17.02
C THR A 35 -11.54 -8.08 16.01
N THR A 36 -12.68 -7.49 16.37
CA THR A 36 -13.29 -6.42 15.58
C THR A 36 -12.53 -5.11 15.75
N ILE A 37 -12.66 -4.19 14.79
CA ILE A 37 -12.00 -2.88 14.84
C ILE A 37 -12.66 -2.04 15.94
N GLY A 38 -11.94 -1.84 17.05
CA GLY A 38 -12.40 -1.06 18.19
C GLY A 38 -11.99 0.41 18.10
N LEU A 39 -12.91 1.30 17.73
CA LEU A 39 -12.66 2.75 17.62
C LEU A 39 -12.90 3.53 18.93
N GLY A 40 -13.33 2.86 20.00
CA GLY A 40 -13.59 3.52 21.29
C GLY A 40 -14.63 4.64 21.16
N THR A 41 -14.24 5.86 21.51
CA THR A 41 -15.09 7.07 21.44
C THR A 41 -14.87 7.90 20.17
N TRP A 42 -14.07 7.41 19.22
CA TRP A 42 -13.79 8.13 17.98
C TRP A 42 -15.05 8.26 17.12
N THR A 43 -15.19 9.42 16.47
CA THR A 43 -16.27 9.72 15.54
C THR A 43 -15.74 10.42 14.29
N PRO A 44 -16.41 10.29 13.11
CA PRO A 44 -15.89 10.85 11.85
C PRO A 44 -15.63 12.37 11.84
N ASP A 45 -16.29 13.15 12.69
CA ASP A 45 -16.05 14.60 12.85
C ASP A 45 -14.70 14.93 13.50
N GLN A 46 -14.05 13.94 14.13
CA GLN A 46 -12.72 14.06 14.71
C GLN A 46 -11.61 13.66 13.71
N ALA A 47 -11.99 13.11 12.56
CA ALA A 47 -11.07 12.51 11.61
C ALA A 47 -10.08 13.55 11.06
N LYS A 48 -8.80 13.19 11.07
CA LYS A 48 -7.69 14.03 10.62
C LYS A 48 -6.75 13.24 9.72
N ASN A 49 -6.10 13.94 8.80
CA ASN A 49 -5.06 13.32 7.99
C ASN A 49 -3.73 13.31 8.76
N LEU A 50 -3.23 12.12 9.10
CA LEU A 50 -1.93 11.90 9.75
C LEU A 50 -0.76 12.58 9.02
N PHE A 51 -0.83 12.67 7.70
CA PHE A 51 0.24 13.19 6.85
C PHE A 51 0.07 14.67 6.49
N ALA A 52 -0.99 15.34 6.96
CA ALA A 52 -1.23 16.73 6.62
C ALA A 52 -0.08 17.64 7.08
N GLY A 53 0.48 18.40 6.15
CA GLY A 53 1.58 19.34 6.42
C GLY A 53 2.96 18.68 6.54
N HIS A 54 3.07 17.36 6.34
CA HIS A 54 4.34 16.67 6.34
C HIS A 54 5.05 16.74 4.99
N THR A 55 6.35 16.50 5.02
CA THR A 55 7.23 16.36 3.86
C THR A 55 7.81 14.96 3.83
N VAL A 56 7.91 14.38 2.65
CA VAL A 56 8.53 13.08 2.38
C VAL A 56 9.73 13.24 1.44
N TYR A 57 10.58 12.22 1.38
CA TYR A 57 11.54 12.09 0.29
C TYR A 57 10.95 11.19 -0.79
N SER A 58 10.87 11.71 -2.01
CA SER A 58 10.32 11.01 -3.16
C SER A 58 11.41 10.73 -4.18
N ILE A 59 11.29 9.57 -4.86
CA ILE A 59 11.98 9.26 -6.11
C ILE A 59 10.89 9.08 -7.16
N VAL A 60 10.97 9.83 -8.26
CA VAL A 60 9.99 9.78 -9.35
C VAL A 60 10.68 9.32 -10.62
N LEU A 61 10.14 8.24 -11.20
CA LEU A 61 10.54 7.68 -12.48
C LEU A 61 9.37 7.81 -13.45
N GLU A 62 9.64 8.36 -14.62
CA GLU A 62 8.70 8.39 -15.76
C GLU A 62 9.29 7.51 -16.85
N ILE A 63 8.59 6.44 -17.21
CA ILE A 63 8.99 5.50 -18.26
C ILE A 63 7.92 5.57 -19.34
N PRO A 64 8.27 5.96 -20.58
CA PRO A 64 7.32 5.96 -21.68
C PRO A 64 6.81 4.54 -21.97
N ASP A 65 5.52 4.39 -22.29
CA ASP A 65 4.92 3.10 -22.65
C ASP A 65 5.69 2.41 -23.78
N THR A 66 6.26 3.18 -24.72
CA THR A 66 7.06 2.66 -25.85
C THR A 66 8.34 1.94 -25.44
N GLU A 67 8.83 2.15 -24.21
CA GLU A 67 9.98 1.43 -23.66
C GLU A 67 9.57 0.09 -23.01
N LEU A 68 8.28 -0.09 -22.73
CA LEU A 68 7.73 -1.27 -22.04
C LEU A 68 6.85 -2.14 -22.95
N LEU A 69 6.30 -1.59 -24.03
CA LEU A 69 5.46 -2.27 -25.01
C LEU A 69 6.26 -2.59 -26.27
N ASP A 70 6.10 -3.82 -26.76
CA ASP A 70 6.48 -4.13 -28.14
C ASP A 70 5.61 -3.32 -29.12
N PRO A 71 6.13 -2.91 -30.30
CA PRO A 71 5.36 -2.09 -31.26
C PRO A 71 4.03 -2.71 -31.72
N ALA A 72 3.87 -4.02 -31.57
CA ALA A 72 2.66 -4.76 -31.93
C ALA A 72 1.67 -4.93 -30.76
N GLN A 73 2.04 -4.52 -29.54
CA GLN A 73 1.22 -4.66 -28.34
C GLN A 73 0.63 -3.30 -27.93
N THR A 74 -0.64 -3.31 -27.53
CA THR A 74 -1.32 -2.12 -26.97
C THR A 74 -1.38 -2.15 -25.44
N ALA A 75 -1.07 -3.29 -24.83
CA ALA A 75 -1.08 -3.48 -23.39
C ALA A 75 -0.12 -4.60 -22.98
N ARG A 76 0.49 -4.47 -21.79
CA ARG A 76 1.36 -5.49 -21.21
C ARG A 76 1.22 -5.48 -19.68
N PRO A 77 0.91 -6.62 -19.04
CA PRO A 77 0.93 -6.72 -17.59
C PRO A 77 2.37 -6.70 -17.07
N ILE A 78 2.57 -5.94 -16.00
CA ILE A 78 3.80 -5.88 -15.21
C ILE A 78 3.45 -5.89 -13.72
N ASP A 79 4.42 -6.27 -12.91
CA ASP A 79 4.35 -6.17 -11.45
C ASP A 79 5.40 -5.18 -10.96
N VAL A 80 4.99 -4.25 -10.11
CA VAL A 80 5.87 -3.23 -9.54
C VAL A 80 6.24 -3.63 -8.11
N TRP A 81 7.54 -3.76 -7.89
CA TRP A 81 8.14 -3.94 -6.57
C TRP A 81 9.44 -3.16 -6.48
N ALA A 82 9.71 -2.55 -5.33
CA ALA A 82 10.93 -1.80 -5.09
C ALA A 82 11.32 -1.82 -3.62
N VAL A 83 12.59 -1.54 -3.32
CA VAL A 83 13.09 -1.41 -1.95
C VAL A 83 13.85 -0.11 -1.78
N ALA A 84 13.80 0.44 -0.58
CA ALA A 84 14.71 1.47 -0.12
C ALA A 84 15.74 0.83 0.81
N SER A 85 17.02 1.03 0.54
CA SER A 85 18.10 0.46 1.36
C SER A 85 19.09 1.52 1.81
N LEU A 86 19.55 1.38 3.04
CA LEU A 86 20.61 2.21 3.62
C LEU A 86 21.91 1.42 3.71
N ALA A 87 23.03 2.12 3.61
CA ALA A 87 24.33 1.54 3.97
C ALA A 87 24.38 1.34 5.49
N THR A 88 25.06 0.30 5.94
CA THR A 88 25.22 -0.02 7.37
C THR A 88 26.64 0.28 7.83
N ASP A 89 26.81 0.59 9.12
CA ASP A 89 28.12 0.84 9.73
C ASP A 89 29.03 -0.40 9.72
N ALA A 90 28.42 -1.60 9.70
CA ALA A 90 29.12 -2.87 9.57
C ALA A 90 29.58 -3.20 8.12
N GLY A 91 29.29 -2.31 7.16
CA GLY A 91 29.46 -2.56 5.75
C GLY A 91 28.28 -3.32 5.13
N GLY A 92 27.99 -3.02 3.86
CA GLY A 92 26.86 -3.59 3.13
C GLY A 92 25.64 -2.67 3.07
N ARG A 93 24.49 -3.22 2.67
CA ARG A 93 23.21 -2.51 2.56
C ARG A 93 22.13 -3.30 3.27
N ARG A 94 21.25 -2.60 3.98
CA ARG A 94 20.03 -3.16 4.59
C ARG A 94 18.82 -2.52 3.96
N SER A 95 17.87 -3.34 3.50
CA SER A 95 16.55 -2.85 3.11
C SER A 95 15.81 -2.38 4.36
N ILE A 96 15.28 -1.16 4.30
CA ILE A 96 14.56 -0.52 5.42
C ILE A 96 13.07 -0.32 5.09
N ASN A 97 12.69 -0.49 3.83
CA ASN A 97 11.32 -0.38 3.37
C ASN A 97 11.18 -1.09 2.01
N ARG A 98 9.99 -1.59 1.71
CA ARG A 98 9.62 -2.14 0.42
C ARG A 98 8.31 -1.54 -0.09
N ILE A 99 8.16 -1.54 -1.40
CA ILE A 99 6.95 -1.10 -2.12
C ILE A 99 6.37 -2.32 -2.84
N GLY A 100 5.07 -2.54 -2.62
CA GLY A 100 4.21 -3.50 -3.32
C GLY A 100 2.78 -2.97 -3.26
N LEU A 101 1.82 -3.83 -2.94
CA LEU A 101 0.50 -3.37 -2.51
C LEU A 101 0.63 -2.46 -1.27
N PRO A 102 -0.18 -1.38 -1.20
CA PRO A 102 -0.21 -0.52 -0.02
C PRO A 102 -0.71 -1.31 1.21
N MET A 103 -0.63 -0.71 2.40
CA MET A 103 -1.30 -1.21 3.61
C MET A 103 -0.92 -2.60 4.16
N ILE A 104 -0.01 -3.36 3.53
CA ILE A 104 0.49 -4.62 4.10
C ILE A 104 1.15 -4.38 5.47
N HIS A 105 2.03 -3.38 5.58
CA HIS A 105 2.64 -3.03 6.86
C HIS A 105 1.61 -2.54 7.91
N PRO A 106 0.75 -1.56 7.60
CA PRO A 106 -0.39 -1.19 8.46
C PRO A 106 -1.25 -2.34 8.96
N LEU A 107 -1.55 -3.33 8.12
CA LEU A 107 -2.41 -4.45 8.49
C LEU A 107 -1.72 -5.45 9.41
N PHE A 108 -0.46 -5.81 9.13
CA PHE A 108 0.13 -7.01 9.71
C PHE A 108 1.39 -6.75 10.54
N THR A 109 2.07 -5.62 10.34
CA THR A 109 3.42 -5.41 10.91
C THR A 109 3.45 -4.34 11.97
N GLN A 110 2.38 -3.55 12.15
CA GLN A 110 2.36 -2.40 13.05
C GLN A 110 2.76 -2.75 14.48
N PHE A 111 2.36 -3.92 14.97
CA PHE A 111 2.68 -4.43 16.31
C PHE A 111 3.52 -5.72 16.26
N ASN A 112 4.15 -5.98 15.10
CA ASN A 112 5.04 -7.12 14.86
C ASN A 112 6.27 -6.64 14.08
N GLU A 113 7.18 -5.98 14.80
CA GLU A 113 8.40 -5.38 14.23
C GLU A 113 9.25 -6.41 13.49
N LYS A 114 9.38 -7.63 14.04
CA LYS A 114 10.12 -8.71 13.40
C LYS A 114 9.54 -9.05 12.03
N LEU A 115 8.22 -9.20 11.92
CA LEU A 115 7.58 -9.46 10.64
C LEU A 115 7.81 -8.30 9.66
N GLY A 116 7.72 -7.05 10.13
CA GLY A 116 8.02 -5.88 9.31
C GLY A 116 9.44 -5.88 8.75
N ASP A 117 10.43 -6.20 9.60
CA ASP A 117 11.83 -6.32 9.22
C ASP A 117 12.06 -7.47 8.23
N ASP A 118 11.50 -8.65 8.49
CA ASP A 118 11.63 -9.84 7.62
C ASP A 118 11.01 -9.55 6.25
N LEU A 119 9.82 -8.95 6.20
CA LEU A 119 9.15 -8.54 4.96
C LEU A 119 10.04 -7.56 4.17
N ASN A 120 10.56 -6.52 4.83
CA ASN A 120 11.43 -5.51 4.20
C ASN A 120 12.74 -6.13 3.66
N GLY A 121 13.28 -7.14 4.34
CA GLY A 121 14.52 -7.82 3.96
C GLY A 121 14.36 -8.84 2.83
N GLY A 122 13.17 -9.40 2.64
CA GLY A 122 12.89 -10.46 1.65
C GLY A 122 12.51 -9.97 0.25
N GLY A 123 12.49 -10.91 -0.71
CA GLY A 123 11.96 -10.71 -2.05
C GLY A 123 10.49 -11.15 -2.16
N PRO A 124 9.71 -10.62 -3.12
CA PRO A 124 8.28 -10.87 -3.18
C PRO A 124 7.93 -12.30 -3.63
N SER A 125 8.82 -12.99 -4.34
CA SER A 125 8.58 -14.34 -4.88
C SER A 125 8.34 -15.41 -3.82
N GLU A 126 8.86 -15.20 -2.61
CA GLU A 126 8.78 -16.13 -1.49
C GLU A 126 7.69 -15.73 -0.49
N ASP A 127 7.02 -14.59 -0.71
CA ASP A 127 6.09 -14.01 0.26
C ASP A 127 4.95 -14.99 0.62
N LEU A 128 4.36 -15.64 -0.39
CA LEU A 128 3.23 -16.55 -0.16
C LEU A 128 3.64 -17.78 0.66
N GLU A 129 4.80 -18.37 0.35
CA GLU A 129 5.34 -19.52 1.08
C GLU A 129 5.71 -19.14 2.52
N THR A 130 6.35 -17.98 2.68
CA THR A 130 6.90 -17.53 3.96
C THR A 130 5.83 -16.99 4.91
N TYR A 131 4.91 -16.17 4.39
CA TYR A 131 3.98 -15.38 5.20
C TYR A 131 2.51 -15.79 5.03
N GLY A 132 2.17 -16.54 3.98
CA GLY A 132 0.77 -16.82 3.63
C GLY A 132 -0.02 -17.48 4.77
N LYS A 133 0.60 -18.41 5.51
CA LYS A 133 -0.05 -19.04 6.67
C LYS A 133 -0.36 -18.05 7.80
N LEU A 134 0.58 -17.16 8.12
CA LEU A 134 0.43 -16.17 9.20
C LEU A 134 -0.66 -15.16 8.83
N LEU A 135 -0.57 -14.58 7.63
CA LEU A 135 -1.52 -13.56 7.18
C LEU A 135 -2.94 -14.14 7.04
N SER A 136 -3.07 -15.41 6.60
CA SER A 136 -4.37 -16.10 6.57
C SER A 136 -4.94 -16.25 7.97
N TYR A 137 -4.10 -16.58 8.96
CA TYR A 137 -4.54 -16.71 10.35
C TYR A 137 -5.07 -15.38 10.91
N GLU A 138 -4.35 -14.28 10.70
CA GLU A 138 -4.71 -12.93 11.17
C GLU A 138 -6.01 -12.44 10.49
N ILE A 139 -6.10 -12.56 9.16
CA ILE A 139 -7.32 -12.20 8.40
C ILE A 139 -8.51 -13.03 8.88
N ALA A 140 -8.36 -14.35 8.99
CA ALA A 140 -9.46 -15.21 9.44
C ALA A 140 -9.87 -14.89 10.88
N GLY A 141 -8.94 -14.44 11.74
CA GLY A 141 -9.23 -13.93 13.09
C GLY A 141 -10.26 -12.81 13.07
N VAL A 142 -9.97 -11.74 12.31
CA VAL A 142 -10.86 -10.58 12.16
C VAL A 142 -12.20 -10.97 11.53
N VAL A 143 -12.17 -11.77 10.46
CA VAL A 143 -13.40 -12.19 9.76
C VAL A 143 -14.29 -13.07 10.65
N ARG A 144 -13.71 -13.96 11.46
CA ARG A 144 -14.44 -14.71 12.50
C ARG A 144 -15.05 -13.79 13.54
N ALA A 145 -14.30 -12.78 14.01
CA ALA A 145 -14.79 -11.83 15.00
C ALA A 145 -15.98 -11.01 14.50
N TYR A 146 -16.00 -10.65 13.20
CA TYR A 146 -17.13 -9.99 12.57
C TYR A 146 -18.28 -10.93 12.20
N GLY A 147 -18.01 -12.22 11.98
CA GLY A 147 -19.00 -13.20 11.54
C GLY A 147 -19.54 -12.93 10.12
N THR A 148 -18.72 -12.33 9.25
CA THR A 148 -19.14 -11.86 7.91
C THR A 148 -18.91 -12.87 6.78
N ALA A 149 -18.31 -14.02 7.06
CA ALA A 149 -18.13 -15.11 6.10
C ALA A 149 -18.58 -16.44 6.72
N GLU A 150 -19.21 -17.30 5.91
CA GLU A 150 -19.56 -18.67 6.32
C GLU A 150 -18.31 -19.52 6.59
N ASP A 151 -17.26 -19.32 5.78
CA ASP A 151 -15.94 -19.93 5.94
C ASP A 151 -14.86 -18.84 5.98
N PRO A 152 -14.52 -18.33 7.17
CA PRO A 152 -13.50 -17.30 7.35
C PRO A 152 -12.10 -17.73 6.91
N ASP A 153 -11.76 -19.01 7.01
CA ASP A 153 -10.45 -19.54 6.64
C ASP A 153 -10.30 -19.64 5.11
N ALA A 154 -11.36 -20.05 4.39
CA ALA A 154 -11.41 -19.99 2.94
C ALA A 154 -11.37 -18.55 2.42
N TYR A 155 -12.12 -17.65 3.06
CA TYR A 155 -12.07 -16.22 2.74
C TYR A 155 -10.66 -15.66 2.90
N ALA A 156 -10.04 -15.88 4.06
CA ALA A 156 -8.69 -15.42 4.35
C ALA A 156 -7.67 -15.95 3.34
N THR A 157 -7.76 -17.23 3.00
CA THR A 157 -6.91 -17.85 1.98
C THR A 157 -7.04 -17.11 0.65
N SER A 158 -8.27 -16.78 0.21
CA SER A 158 -8.52 -16.04 -1.03
C SER A 158 -7.92 -14.63 -1.00
N VAL A 159 -8.02 -13.93 0.13
CA VAL A 159 -7.45 -12.58 0.30
C VAL A 159 -5.93 -12.63 0.31
N VAL A 160 -5.33 -13.60 0.99
CA VAL A 160 -3.87 -13.77 1.00
C VAL A 160 -3.31 -14.04 -0.40
N HIS A 161 -3.98 -14.87 -1.21
CA HIS A 161 -3.57 -15.11 -2.60
C HIS A 161 -3.74 -13.86 -3.48
N ARG A 162 -4.59 -12.92 -3.09
CA ARG A 162 -4.69 -11.61 -3.73
C ARG A 162 -3.60 -10.65 -3.25
N PHE A 163 -3.16 -10.77 -2.00
CA PHE A 163 -2.17 -9.86 -1.38
C PHE A 163 -0.72 -10.27 -1.68
N LEU A 164 -0.47 -11.58 -1.86
CA LEU A 164 0.86 -12.16 -2.03
C LEU A 164 0.98 -12.85 -3.40
N PRO A 165 2.10 -12.71 -4.13
CA PRO A 165 3.31 -11.95 -3.75
C PRO A 165 3.03 -10.45 -3.62
N ASN A 166 3.71 -9.76 -2.68
CA ASN A 166 3.41 -8.36 -2.39
C ASN A 166 3.99 -7.43 -3.47
N VAL A 167 3.30 -7.38 -4.60
CA VAL A 167 3.63 -6.56 -5.77
C VAL A 167 2.42 -5.73 -6.17
N LEU A 168 2.62 -4.56 -6.77
CA LEU A 168 1.53 -3.76 -7.32
C LEU A 168 1.36 -4.10 -8.80
N PRO A 169 0.30 -4.83 -9.21
CA PRO A 169 0.08 -5.16 -10.61
C PRO A 169 -0.27 -3.90 -11.40
N TYR A 170 0.19 -3.79 -12.64
CA TYR A 170 -0.18 -2.73 -13.57
C TYR A 170 -0.16 -3.22 -15.02
N VAL A 171 -1.12 -2.79 -15.81
CA VAL A 171 -1.17 -3.05 -17.25
C VAL A 171 -0.76 -1.77 -17.96
N VAL A 172 0.46 -1.78 -18.51
CA VAL A 172 1.01 -0.66 -19.29
C VAL A 172 0.06 -0.31 -20.43
N GLY A 173 -0.11 0.98 -20.72
CA GLY A 173 -1.06 1.48 -21.72
C GLY A 173 -2.49 1.64 -21.21
N THR A 174 -2.77 1.41 -19.92
CA THR A 174 -4.11 1.56 -19.33
C THR A 174 -4.12 2.51 -18.13
N PRO A 175 -5.24 3.20 -17.84
CA PRO A 175 -5.35 4.05 -16.65
C PRO A 175 -5.19 3.26 -15.35
N ALA A 176 -4.49 3.85 -14.38
CA ALA A 176 -4.36 3.25 -13.07
C ALA A 176 -5.71 3.26 -12.29
N SER A 177 -5.97 2.20 -11.53
CA SER A 177 -7.15 2.07 -10.68
C SER A 177 -6.87 1.17 -9.49
N PHE A 178 -7.22 1.61 -8.29
CA PHE A 178 -7.11 0.82 -7.07
C PHE A 178 -8.46 0.79 -6.34
N GLY A 179 -9.28 -0.21 -6.64
CA GLY A 179 -10.63 -0.35 -6.11
C GLY A 179 -10.93 -1.74 -5.53
N PHE A 180 -12.18 -1.95 -5.15
CA PHE A 180 -12.65 -3.22 -4.61
C PHE A 180 -12.60 -4.35 -5.64
N ASP A 181 -13.05 -4.06 -6.86
CA ASP A 181 -13.18 -5.06 -7.93
C ASP A 181 -11.83 -5.47 -8.53
N SER A 182 -10.92 -4.51 -8.73
CA SER A 182 -9.63 -4.76 -9.37
C SER A 182 -8.55 -3.77 -8.93
N TRP A 183 -7.29 -4.19 -9.09
CA TRP A 183 -6.10 -3.38 -8.88
C TRP A 183 -5.26 -3.34 -10.15
N ASN A 184 -4.91 -2.14 -10.57
CA ASN A 184 -4.13 -1.84 -11.76
C ASN A 184 -3.33 -0.57 -11.51
N GLY A 185 -2.23 -0.66 -10.78
CA GLY A 185 -1.51 0.50 -10.26
C GLY A 185 -2.35 1.26 -9.23
N ARG A 186 -1.91 2.48 -8.90
CA ARG A 186 -2.68 3.41 -8.09
C ARG A 186 -2.25 4.86 -8.35
N SER A 187 -3.19 5.79 -8.20
CA SER A 187 -2.88 7.20 -8.02
C SER A 187 -2.31 7.46 -6.63
N LEU A 188 -1.59 8.58 -6.47
CA LEU A 188 -1.07 9.03 -5.18
C LEU A 188 -2.17 9.26 -4.12
N THR A 189 -3.38 9.63 -4.56
CA THR A 189 -4.49 9.99 -3.66
C THR A 189 -5.61 8.95 -3.62
N ASP A 190 -5.42 7.77 -4.21
CA ASP A 190 -6.42 6.69 -4.12
C ASP A 190 -6.67 6.29 -2.66
N ASN A 191 -7.90 5.87 -2.36
CA ASN A 191 -8.30 5.42 -1.03
C ASN A 191 -7.86 3.97 -0.76
N ALA A 192 -6.55 3.73 -0.88
CA ALA A 192 -5.96 2.43 -0.63
C ALA A 192 -6.27 1.85 0.77
N PRO A 193 -6.29 2.65 1.87
CA PRO A 193 -6.66 2.14 3.19
C PRO A 193 -8.09 1.60 3.22
N ASN A 194 -9.08 2.34 2.73
CA ASN A 194 -10.47 1.88 2.71
C ASN A 194 -10.63 0.57 1.92
N VAL A 195 -10.00 0.48 0.75
CA VAL A 195 -10.06 -0.72 -0.09
C VAL A 195 -9.44 -1.92 0.63
N MET A 196 -8.19 -1.81 1.08
CA MET A 196 -7.48 -2.97 1.63
C MET A 196 -7.93 -3.35 3.03
N PHE A 197 -8.23 -2.39 3.90
CA PHE A 197 -8.76 -2.70 5.23
C PHE A 197 -10.12 -3.38 5.13
N SER A 198 -10.99 -2.92 4.23
CA SER A 198 -12.31 -3.52 4.07
C SER A 198 -12.26 -4.90 3.43
N ILE A 199 -11.39 -5.11 2.44
CA ILE A 199 -11.14 -6.45 1.86
C ILE A 199 -10.54 -7.38 2.92
N ALA A 200 -9.54 -6.94 3.68
CA ALA A 200 -8.93 -7.81 4.68
C ALA A 200 -9.90 -8.14 5.83
N ALA A 201 -10.72 -7.19 6.27
CA ALA A 201 -11.64 -7.40 7.39
C ALA A 201 -12.98 -8.04 6.97
N ASN A 202 -13.23 -8.19 5.66
CA ASN A 202 -14.53 -8.57 5.09
C ASN A 202 -15.70 -7.73 5.64
N THR A 203 -15.47 -6.44 5.85
CA THR A 203 -16.46 -5.50 6.38
C THR A 203 -16.10 -4.07 5.96
N PRO A 204 -17.06 -3.15 5.75
CA PRO A 204 -16.72 -1.78 5.40
C PRO A 204 -15.91 -1.06 6.49
N VAL A 205 -14.73 -0.54 6.14
CA VAL A 205 -13.86 0.26 7.01
C VAL A 205 -13.70 1.66 6.44
N SER A 206 -14.31 2.66 7.08
CA SER A 206 -14.20 4.07 6.66
C SER A 206 -13.13 4.82 7.46
N LEU A 207 -12.38 5.70 6.79
CA LEU A 207 -11.43 6.60 7.44
C LEU A 207 -12.08 7.91 7.94
N GLY A 208 -13.34 8.19 7.60
CA GLY A 208 -13.97 9.49 7.91
C GLY A 208 -13.41 10.70 7.14
N ILE A 209 -12.34 10.51 6.37
CA ILE A 209 -11.71 11.49 5.47
C ILE A 209 -11.60 10.92 4.05
N GLY A 210 -11.45 11.80 3.07
CA GLY A 210 -11.14 11.49 1.67
C GLY A 210 -9.95 12.27 1.13
N LYS A 211 -9.75 12.20 -0.19
CA LYS A 211 -8.67 12.89 -0.94
C LYS A 211 -8.67 14.41 -0.74
N GLU A 212 -9.79 14.99 -0.36
CA GLU A 212 -9.93 16.40 -0.02
C GLU A 212 -9.06 16.79 1.19
N SER A 213 -8.81 15.86 2.12
CA SER A 213 -7.96 16.06 3.31
C SER A 213 -6.45 16.20 3.02
N VAL A 214 -6.01 15.87 1.79
CA VAL A 214 -4.61 16.06 1.36
C VAL A 214 -4.31 17.56 1.24
N THR A 215 -3.38 18.07 2.05
CA THR A 215 -3.00 19.49 2.02
C THR A 215 -2.07 19.83 0.86
N SER A 216 -1.17 18.92 0.52
CA SER A 216 -0.22 19.03 -0.60
C SER A 216 -0.73 18.26 -1.81
N LYS A 217 -1.43 18.93 -2.73
CA LYS A 217 -2.03 18.24 -3.90
C LYS A 217 -0.96 17.82 -4.93
N PRO A 218 -1.04 16.58 -5.49
CA PRO A 218 -0.22 16.17 -6.62
C PRO A 218 -0.36 17.11 -7.83
N ARG A 219 0.68 17.14 -8.65
CA ARG A 219 0.74 17.91 -9.91
C ARG A 219 0.30 17.02 -11.07
N ALA A 220 -0.34 17.62 -12.08
CA ALA A 220 -0.72 16.92 -13.31
C ALA A 220 0.48 16.64 -14.25
N SER A 221 1.63 17.24 -13.99
CA SER A 221 2.84 17.10 -14.79
C SER A 221 4.00 16.61 -13.93
N PHE A 222 4.95 15.93 -14.55
CA PHE A 222 6.21 15.51 -13.93
C PHE A 222 6.84 16.64 -13.08
N PRO A 223 7.28 16.38 -11.84
CA PRO A 223 7.45 15.06 -11.20
C PRO A 223 6.18 14.52 -10.49
N TYR A 224 4.99 15.04 -10.77
CA TYR A 224 3.69 14.61 -10.22
C TYR A 224 3.50 14.78 -8.70
N VAL A 225 4.59 14.82 -7.93
CA VAL A 225 4.57 15.05 -6.48
C VAL A 225 4.39 16.54 -6.14
N PRO A 226 3.80 16.86 -4.98
CA PRO A 226 3.67 18.23 -4.51
C PRO A 226 5.04 18.88 -4.20
N ALA A 227 5.11 20.22 -4.24
CA ALA A 227 6.26 20.91 -3.65
C ALA A 227 6.31 20.63 -2.14
N ALA A 228 7.52 20.52 -1.58
CA ALA A 228 7.69 20.59 -0.13
C ALA A 228 7.23 21.97 0.38
N ILE A 229 6.65 21.99 1.58
CA ILE A 229 6.22 23.20 2.29
C ILE A 229 7.37 23.73 3.13
#